data_AF-A0A9X1GF15-F1
#
_entry.id   AF-A0A9X1GF15-F1
#
_cell.length_a   1.000
_cell.length_b   1.000
_cell.length_c   1.000
_cell.angle_alpha   90.00
_cell.angle_beta   90.00
_cell.angle_gamma   90.00
#
_symmetry.space_group_name_H-M   'P 1'
#
loop_
_entity.id
_entity.type
_entity.pdbx_description
1 polymer ?
#
loop_
_entity_poly.entity_id
_entity_poly.type
_entity_poly.pdbx_seq_one_letter_code
_entity_poly.pdbx_strand_id
1 'polypeptide(L)'
;NEPVRGHLTEAQKNGTTIIEVKHGDRIKGYYDLYVLTPFEKGEGRNEDSIGLWTEYNNSRFLFLGDLNQAMEEQLLFIYPNLKADVVKLGHHGRRPSSNTDFLSRIEAKHGIISCGVNNRYGHP
;
A
#
# COMPACT_ATOMS: atom_id res chain seq x y z
N ASN A 1 13.17 -11.89 -7.38
CA ASN A 1 12.75 -13.16 -8.03
C ASN A 1 12.77 -13.04 -9.54
N GLU A 2 13.53 -13.92 -10.22
CA GLU A 2 13.67 -13.98 -11.68
C GLU A 2 12.34 -13.96 -12.48
N PRO A 3 11.25 -14.61 -12.03
CA PRO A 3 9.96 -14.54 -12.73
C PRO A 3 9.40 -13.12 -12.89
N VAL A 4 9.54 -12.26 -11.88
CA VAL A 4 9.04 -10.89 -11.92
C VAL A 4 9.81 -10.06 -12.94
N ARG A 5 11.14 -10.24 -13.02
CA ARG A 5 11.98 -9.56 -14.02
C ARG A 5 11.60 -9.95 -15.45
N GLY A 6 11.26 -11.22 -15.67
CA GLY A 6 10.74 -11.70 -16.95
C GLY A 6 9.44 -10.98 -17.35
N HIS A 7 8.49 -10.85 -16.42
CA HIS A 7 7.23 -10.14 -16.68
C HIS A 7 7.42 -8.64 -16.94
N LEU A 8 8.31 -7.98 -16.19
CA LEU A 8 8.63 -6.57 -16.43
C LEU A 8 9.26 -6.34 -17.81
N THR A 9 10.16 -7.23 -18.21
CA THR A 9 10.80 -7.18 -19.52
C THR A 9 9.76 -7.33 -20.65
N GLU A 10 8.82 -8.26 -20.49
CA GLU A 10 7.74 -8.47 -21.47
C GLU A 10 6.79 -7.26 -21.53
N ALA A 11 6.44 -6.68 -20.39
CA ALA A 11 5.64 -5.46 -20.34
C ALA A 11 6.32 -4.30 -21.09
N GLN A 12 7.63 -4.12 -20.90
CA GLN A 12 8.41 -3.10 -21.61
C GLN A 12 8.44 -3.33 -23.13
N LYS A 13 8.61 -4.58 -23.57
CA LYS A 13 8.53 -4.92 -25.00
C LYS A 13 7.18 -4.57 -25.62
N ASN A 14 6.11 -4.70 -24.85
CA ASN A 14 4.76 -4.34 -25.25
C ASN A 14 4.44 -2.83 -25.08
N GLY A 15 5.45 -1.99 -24.84
CA GLY A 15 5.30 -0.53 -24.75
C GLY A 15 4.87 -0.01 -23.38
N THR A 16 4.83 -0.85 -22.33
CA THR A 16 4.52 -0.41 -20.97
C THR A 16 5.74 0.29 -20.36
N THR A 17 5.56 1.52 -19.89
CA THR A 17 6.59 2.21 -19.09
C THR A 17 6.65 1.60 -17.69
N ILE A 18 7.82 1.13 -17.30
CA ILE A 18 8.09 0.66 -15.93
C ILE A 18 8.73 1.81 -15.16
N ILE A 19 8.12 2.17 -14.04
CA ILE A 19 8.59 3.23 -13.16
C ILE A 19 8.98 2.57 -11.84
N GLU A 20 10.27 2.61 -11.52
CA GLU A 20 10.74 2.28 -10.19
C GLU A 20 10.47 3.46 -9.25
N VAL A 21 9.95 3.17 -8.07
CA VAL A 21 9.57 4.19 -7.08
C VAL A 21 10.14 3.87 -5.72
N LYS A 22 10.36 4.91 -4.92
CA LYS A 22 10.76 4.86 -3.52
C LYS A 22 9.93 5.83 -2.70
N HIS A 23 10.02 5.70 -1.38
CA HIS A 23 9.45 6.67 -0.45
C HIS A 23 9.74 8.13 -0.85
N GLY A 24 8.70 8.96 -0.84
CA GLY A 24 8.75 10.39 -1.19
C GLY A 24 8.52 10.68 -2.67
N ASP A 25 8.51 9.67 -3.54
CA ASP A 25 8.21 9.87 -4.95
C ASP A 25 6.73 10.21 -5.18
N ARG A 26 6.47 10.89 -6.29
CA ARG A 26 5.13 11.18 -6.80
C ARG A 26 4.98 10.60 -8.20
N ILE A 27 4.05 9.69 -8.37
CA ILE A 27 3.65 9.16 -9.68
C ILE A 27 2.56 10.08 -10.22
N LYS A 28 2.87 10.81 -11.31
CA LYS A 28 1.91 11.70 -11.96
C LYS A 28 1.00 10.92 -12.90
N GLY A 29 -0.29 11.22 -12.86
CA GLY A 29 -1.30 10.57 -13.72
C GLY A 29 -2.61 11.34 -13.71
N TYR A 30 -3.72 10.66 -14.03
CA TYR A 30 -5.05 11.25 -13.87
C TYR A 30 -5.33 11.62 -12.39
N TYR A 31 -4.82 10.79 -11.48
CA TYR A 31 -4.65 11.12 -10.07
C TYR A 31 -3.16 11.01 -9.74
N ASP A 32 -2.65 11.97 -8.99
CA ASP A 32 -1.30 11.87 -8.44
C ASP A 32 -1.28 10.86 -7.29
N LEU A 33 -0.31 9.96 -7.33
CA LEU A 33 -0.08 8.99 -6.26
C LEU A 33 1.22 9.34 -5.54
N TYR A 34 1.15 9.48 -4.22
CA TYR A 34 2.28 9.73 -3.35
C TYR A 34 2.76 8.42 -2.76
N VAL A 35 4.04 8.12 -2.93
CA VAL A 35 4.66 6.87 -2.49
C VAL A 35 5.13 7.04 -1.05
N LEU A 36 4.45 6.35 -0.12
CA LEU A 36 4.75 6.39 1.30
C LEU A 36 5.76 5.31 1.74
N THR A 37 5.78 4.15 1.08
CA THR A 37 6.72 3.03 1.33
C THR A 37 7.13 2.42 -0.01
N PRO A 38 8.26 1.69 -0.09
CA PRO A 38 9.18 1.31 0.99
C PRO A 38 10.15 2.43 1.38
N PHE A 39 10.54 2.46 2.67
CA PHE A 39 11.50 3.45 3.20
C PHE A 39 12.95 3.12 2.84
N GLU A 40 13.24 1.84 2.59
CA GLU A 40 14.55 1.34 2.17
C GLU A 40 14.37 0.34 1.03
N LYS A 41 15.47 -0.01 0.36
CA LYS A 41 15.41 -1.01 -0.72
C LYS A 41 15.21 -2.40 -0.12
N GLY A 42 14.08 -3.00 -0.47
CA GLY A 42 13.69 -4.34 -0.02
C GLY A 42 14.08 -5.49 -0.95
N GLU A 43 13.76 -6.71 -0.50
CA GLU A 43 13.92 -7.96 -1.26
C GLU A 43 12.62 -8.40 -1.96
N GLY A 44 11.53 -7.65 -1.78
CA GLY A 44 10.19 -7.96 -2.30
C GLY A 44 9.35 -8.77 -1.31
N ARG A 45 9.54 -8.54 -0.01
CA ARG A 45 8.70 -9.08 1.06
C ARG A 45 7.48 -8.18 1.30
N ASN A 46 6.60 -8.60 2.20
CA ASN A 46 5.36 -7.87 2.47
C ASN A 46 5.63 -6.45 3.02
N GLU A 47 6.63 -6.32 3.87
CA GLU A 47 7.13 -5.04 4.41
C GLU A 47 7.68 -4.09 3.33
N ASP A 48 8.04 -4.63 2.16
CA ASP A 48 8.54 -3.86 1.01
C ASP A 48 7.41 -3.38 0.09
N SER A 49 6.15 -3.58 0.49
CA SER A 49 4.99 -3.16 -0.28
C SER A 49 5.03 -1.66 -0.58
N ILE A 50 4.60 -1.30 -1.78
CA ILE A 50 4.41 0.09 -2.18
C ILE A 50 3.10 0.60 -1.54
N GLY A 51 3.26 1.41 -0.51
CA GLY A 51 2.19 2.13 0.16
C GLY A 51 1.90 3.41 -0.59
N LEU A 52 0.65 3.64 -0.96
CA LEU A 52 0.25 4.79 -1.77
C LEU A 52 -0.78 5.64 -1.04
N TRP A 53 -0.64 6.95 -1.16
CA TRP A 53 -1.64 7.91 -0.70
C TRP A 53 -2.04 8.84 -1.84
N THR A 54 -3.30 9.25 -1.86
CA THR A 54 -3.80 10.25 -2.80
C THR A 54 -4.98 10.99 -2.21
N GLU A 55 -5.20 12.21 -2.67
CA GLU A 55 -6.38 13.00 -2.36
C GLU A 55 -7.08 13.37 -3.66
N TYR A 56 -8.38 13.11 -3.71
CA TYR A 56 -9.22 13.48 -4.83
C TYR A 56 -10.58 13.95 -4.34
N ASN A 57 -11.04 15.11 -4.82
CA ASN A 57 -12.29 15.74 -4.41
C ASN A 57 -12.49 15.76 -2.88
N ASN A 58 -11.46 16.19 -2.13
CA ASN A 58 -11.42 16.23 -0.66
C ASN A 58 -11.59 14.87 0.04
N SER A 59 -11.39 13.76 -0.68
CA SER A 59 -11.38 12.41 -0.12
C SER A 59 -9.98 11.83 -0.19
N ARG A 60 -9.49 11.33 0.95
CA ARG A 60 -8.13 10.79 1.07
C ARG A 60 -8.15 9.28 1.04
N PHE A 61 -7.33 8.70 0.17
CA PHE A 61 -7.24 7.26 -0.02
C PHE A 61 -5.86 6.77 0.37
N LEU A 62 -5.81 5.67 1.12
CA LEU A 62 -4.58 5.01 1.53
C LEU A 62 -4.60 3.54 1.09
N PHE A 63 -3.58 3.12 0.36
CA PHE A 63 -3.41 1.76 -0.12
C PHE A 63 -2.16 1.17 0.50
N LEU A 64 -2.32 0.19 1.40
CA LEU A 64 -1.22 -0.35 2.19
C LEU A 64 -0.55 -1.58 1.56
N GLY A 65 -0.92 -1.99 0.35
CA GLY A 65 -0.40 -3.24 -0.24
C GLY A 65 -0.58 -4.43 0.71
N ASP A 66 0.52 -5.06 1.11
CA ASP A 66 0.59 -6.12 2.13
C ASP A 66 1.41 -5.72 3.38
N LEU A 67 1.51 -4.42 3.67
CA LEU A 67 2.18 -3.93 4.88
C LEU A 67 1.57 -4.54 6.16
N ASN A 68 2.44 -4.73 7.16
CA ASN A 68 2.07 -5.24 8.48
C ASN A 68 2.01 -4.10 9.53
N GLN A 69 1.64 -4.44 10.76
CA GLN A 69 1.50 -3.48 11.86
C GLN A 69 2.78 -2.69 12.17
N ALA A 70 3.97 -3.29 12.05
CA ALA A 70 5.22 -2.58 12.28
C ALA A 70 5.42 -1.45 11.25
N MET A 71 5.03 -1.70 10.00
CA MET A 71 5.05 -0.69 8.94
C MET A 71 3.97 0.38 9.13
N GLU A 72 2.81 0.02 9.67
CA GLU A 72 1.76 0.99 10.06
C GLU A 72 2.24 1.95 11.16
N GLU A 73 2.94 1.44 12.17
CA GLU A 73 3.54 2.26 13.23
C GLU A 73 4.64 3.17 12.67
N GLN A 74 5.48 2.65 11.78
CA GLN A 74 6.51 3.44 11.10
C GLN A 74 5.92 4.55 10.22
N LEU A 75 4.79 4.26 9.53
CA LEU A 75 4.05 5.27 8.77
C LEU A 75 3.57 6.41 9.67
N LEU A 76 3.03 6.12 10.85
CA LEU A 76 2.61 7.16 11.79
C LEU A 76 3.79 7.91 12.43
N PHE A 77 4.93 7.25 12.61
CA PHE A 77 6.13 7.91 13.09
C PHE A 77 6.65 8.94 12.08
N ILE A 78 6.69 8.58 10.79
CA ILE A 78 7.17 9.45 9.71
C ILE A 78 6.11 10.51 9.33
N TYR A 79 4.84 10.12 9.35
CA TYR A 79 3.69 10.95 9.00
C TYR A 79 2.70 11.02 10.18
N PRO A 80 3.01 11.78 11.25
CA PRO A 80 2.17 11.84 12.45
C PRO A 80 0.77 12.42 12.19
N ASN A 81 0.62 13.17 11.09
CA ASN A 81 -0.64 13.76 10.64
C ASN A 81 -1.26 13.01 9.46
N LEU A 82 -0.83 11.78 9.16
CA LEU A 82 -1.42 10.97 8.10
C LEU A 82 -2.90 10.76 8.38
N LYS A 83 -3.74 11.04 7.38
CA LYS A 83 -5.18 10.82 7.44
C LYS A 83 -5.67 10.17 6.15
N ALA A 84 -6.68 9.33 6.28
CA ALA A 84 -7.35 8.66 5.16
C ALA A 84 -8.83 8.53 5.46
N ASP A 85 -9.69 8.79 4.48
CA ASP A 85 -11.13 8.53 4.59
C ASP A 85 -11.45 7.08 4.19
N VAL A 86 -10.71 6.56 3.21
CA VAL A 86 -10.78 5.17 2.73
C VAL A 86 -9.40 4.53 2.81
N VAL A 87 -9.31 3.36 3.43
CA VAL A 87 -8.07 2.57 3.51
C VAL A 87 -8.27 1.18 2.92
N LYS A 88 -7.45 0.77 1.96
CA LYS A 88 -7.26 -0.65 1.62
C LYS A 88 -6.27 -1.25 2.61
N LEU A 89 -6.77 -2.13 3.47
CA LEU A 89 -5.96 -2.75 4.53
C LEU A 89 -4.86 -3.64 3.93
N GLY A 90 -3.76 -3.71 4.66
CA GLY A 90 -2.65 -4.61 4.35
C GLY A 90 -3.06 -6.07 4.49
N HIS A 91 -2.41 -6.94 3.71
CA HIS A 91 -2.34 -8.39 3.92
C HIS A 91 -3.72 -9.04 4.03
N HIS A 92 -4.64 -8.60 3.16
CA HIS A 92 -6.01 -9.11 3.09
C HIS A 92 -6.79 -9.06 4.41
N GLY A 93 -6.41 -8.19 5.37
CA GLY A 93 -7.12 -8.08 6.65
C GLY A 93 -6.90 -9.23 7.63
N ARG A 94 -5.88 -10.08 7.42
CA ARG A 94 -5.56 -11.22 8.31
C ARG A 94 -5.21 -10.76 9.72
N ARG A 95 -5.87 -11.23 10.79
CA ARG A 95 -5.39 -10.94 12.16
C ARG A 95 -3.93 -11.42 12.39
N PRO A 96 -3.03 -10.58 12.93
CA PRO A 96 -3.18 -9.17 13.31
C PRO A 96 -2.61 -8.27 12.18
N SER A 97 -3.39 -7.91 11.16
CA SER A 97 -2.85 -7.23 9.97
C SER A 97 -2.73 -5.74 10.22
N SER A 98 -3.77 -5.15 10.82
CA SER A 98 -3.82 -3.73 11.11
C SER A 98 -4.02 -3.45 12.58
N ASN A 99 -3.31 -2.46 13.10
CA ASN A 99 -3.38 -2.00 14.47
C ASN A 99 -4.62 -1.08 14.62
N THR A 100 -5.45 -1.34 15.64
CA THR A 100 -6.62 -0.49 15.92
C THR A 100 -6.24 0.95 16.24
N ASP A 101 -5.08 1.18 16.88
CA ASP A 101 -4.56 2.53 17.12
C ASP A 101 -4.19 3.21 15.80
N PHE A 102 -3.62 2.46 14.85
CA PHE A 102 -3.33 2.98 13.51
C PHE A 102 -4.59 3.46 12.80
N LEU A 103 -5.61 2.61 12.72
CA LEU A 103 -6.89 2.94 12.07
C LEU A 103 -7.58 4.14 12.73
N SER A 104 -7.52 4.23 14.06
CA SER A 104 -8.04 5.36 14.82
C SER A 104 -7.29 6.66 14.50
N ARG A 105 -5.96 6.63 14.45
CA ARG A 105 -5.13 7.82 14.20
C ARG A 105 -5.26 8.37 12.79
N ILE A 106 -5.40 7.50 11.79
CA ILE A 106 -5.63 7.94 10.41
C ILE A 106 -7.07 8.40 10.15
N GLU A 107 -7.98 8.22 11.12
CA GLU A 107 -9.41 8.59 11.04
C GLU A 107 -10.15 7.92 9.86
N ALA A 108 -9.81 6.65 9.59
CA ALA A 108 -10.44 5.90 8.51
C ALA A 108 -11.94 5.74 8.73
N LYS A 109 -12.74 6.15 7.75
CA LYS A 109 -14.20 5.96 7.75
C LYS A 109 -14.60 4.65 7.09
N HIS A 110 -13.82 4.20 6.11
CA HIS A 110 -14.09 3.00 5.31
C HIS A 110 -12.83 2.15 5.21
N GLY A 111 -12.95 0.85 5.50
CA GLY A 111 -11.90 -0.14 5.29
C GLY A 111 -12.27 -1.07 4.12
N ILE A 112 -11.34 -1.27 3.18
CA ILE A 112 -11.45 -2.23 2.08
C ILE A 112 -10.55 -3.42 2.39
N ILE A 113 -11.15 -4.61 2.45
CA ILE A 113 -10.43 -5.88 2.59
C ILE A 113 -10.52 -6.62 1.26
N SER A 114 -9.37 -6.82 0.61
CA SER A 114 -9.30 -7.45 -0.71
C SER A 114 -9.11 -8.95 -0.58
N CYS A 115 -10.18 -9.70 -0.36
CA CYS A 115 -10.16 -11.15 -0.11
C CYS A 115 -11.30 -11.87 -0.83
N GLY A 116 -11.13 -13.17 -1.11
CA GLY A 116 -12.24 -14.00 -1.57
C GLY A 116 -13.20 -14.37 -0.45
N VAL A 117 -14.49 -14.46 -0.74
CA VAL A 117 -15.48 -15.08 0.15
C VAL A 117 -15.09 -16.54 0.36
N ASN A 118 -15.09 -17.02 1.60
CA ASN A 118 -14.68 -18.38 1.98
C ASN A 118 -13.29 -18.78 1.46
N ASN A 119 -12.34 -17.84 1.48
CA ASN A 119 -10.99 -18.13 1.02
C ASN A 119 -10.30 -19.17 1.93
N ARG A 120 -9.35 -19.90 1.34
CA ARG A 120 -8.60 -20.97 2.01
C ARG A 120 -7.68 -20.48 3.14
N TYR A 121 -7.45 -19.17 3.25
CA TYR A 121 -6.61 -18.57 4.29
C TYR A 121 -7.40 -18.30 5.57
N GLY A 122 -8.73 -18.43 5.55
CA GLY A 122 -9.60 -18.27 6.71
C GLY A 122 -9.72 -16.84 7.22
N HIS A 123 -9.31 -15.86 6.40
CA HIS A 123 -9.36 -14.45 6.73
C HIS A 123 -9.67 -13.57 5.51
N PRO A 124 -10.44 -12.48 5.66
CA PRO A 124 -11.10 -12.04 6.88
C PRO A 124 -12.13 -13.07 7.36
#